data_AF-D6LEA6-F1
#
_entry.id   AF-D6LEA6-F1
#
_cell.length_a   1.000
_cell.length_b   1.000
_cell.length_c   1.000
_cell.angle_alpha   90.00
_cell.angle_beta   90.00
_cell.angle_gamma   90.00
#
_symmetry.space_group_name_H-M   'P 1'
#
loop_
_entity.id
_entity.type
_entity.pdbx_description
1 polymer ?
#
loop_
_entity_poly.entity_id
_entity_poly.type
_entity_poly.pdbx_seq_one_letter_code
_entity_poly.pdbx_strand_id
1 'polypeptide(L)'
;MKLSKKSIQKAKIELIDFSNCEFSTKSYEESSMKKNAIIFKDEKYLLKYMEKNKARHYQDIKNQKETYFNSVYSEYISCHIGKMIGLDIQDTIIGFEKENNKLKGIQYIPCVACKDFCKSGENIVNFERIFEIVNRKENKRYNDENFNDVLKVIEKQEFIDKNKLKENFLDMFVFDSFIGNFDRNLKNFGIIENEKDKTYRIAPIFDCASSLHPKANRKRIKFLANSYKKNSQVVYEYPLSPNSYFKDDDGTKINYFDFLVNNSFNYNSDIAKSIVKIVPKLIELNNNGGIYDILDKLDGMIIPERIEVITKELNFKVDEMFIPTLEISKELLNKEIDKFMLKDYSRFNEYNKEEKREFLSEIKNILEMQKLLIKNNSNNFDTKDLYQRVDEFLESKNTKDMKAVFSYLEKNNFPIDYIDHFEEKFRLEIEKIAENKEKSNNLKEINEDEEIEKKKEFDITDNL
;
A
#
# COMPACT_ATOMS: atom_id res chain seq x y z
N MET A 1 8.84 14.38 27.10
CA MET A 1 9.41 14.37 28.47
C MET A 1 10.54 13.35 28.50
N LYS A 2 11.61 13.52 29.29
CA LYS A 2 12.35 12.33 29.73
C LYS A 2 11.36 11.50 30.54
N LEU A 3 11.31 10.18 30.36
CA LEU A 3 10.37 9.36 31.10
C LEU A 3 10.71 9.45 32.59
N SER A 4 9.69 9.52 33.43
CA SER A 4 9.87 9.39 34.87
C SER A 4 9.71 7.92 35.25
N LYS A 5 10.35 7.48 36.34
CA LYS A 5 10.13 6.13 36.88
C LYS A 5 8.63 5.86 37.13
N LYS A 6 7.90 6.87 37.61
CA LYS A 6 6.45 6.82 37.80
C LYS A 6 5.68 6.68 36.48
N SER A 7 6.11 7.36 35.41
CA SER A 7 5.51 7.23 34.07
C SER A 7 5.71 5.81 33.52
N ILE A 8 6.90 5.23 33.71
CA ILE A 8 7.20 3.87 33.27
C ILE A 8 6.32 2.85 34.03
N GLN A 9 6.22 2.98 35.35
CA GLN A 9 5.40 2.09 36.18
C GLN A 9 3.89 2.19 35.90
N LYS A 10 3.44 3.31 35.36
CA LYS A 10 2.03 3.57 35.03
C LYS A 10 1.71 3.41 33.55
N ALA A 11 2.69 3.05 32.72
CA ALA A 11 2.49 2.90 31.30
C ALA A 11 1.47 1.77 31.04
N LYS A 12 0.50 2.05 30.18
CA LYS A 12 -0.51 1.07 29.74
C LYS A 12 0.03 0.09 28.69
N ILE A 13 1.29 0.30 28.29
CA ILE A 13 2.06 -0.55 27.39
C ILE A 13 3.37 -0.97 28.06
N GLU A 14 3.82 -2.19 27.79
CA GLU A 14 5.12 -2.65 28.23
C GLU A 14 6.23 -1.82 27.57
N LEU A 15 7.06 -1.18 28.41
CA LEU A 15 8.22 -0.41 27.96
C LEU A 15 9.49 -1.21 28.15
N ILE A 16 10.16 -1.50 27.04
CA ILE A 16 11.40 -2.25 27.06
C ILE A 16 12.56 -1.35 27.51
N ASP A 17 13.37 -1.86 28.44
CA ASP A 17 14.63 -1.27 28.84
C ASP A 17 15.74 -1.76 27.90
N PHE A 18 16.16 -0.91 26.96
CA PHE A 18 17.18 -1.25 25.97
C PHE A 18 18.62 -1.01 26.47
N SER A 19 18.81 -0.52 27.71
CA SER A 19 20.11 -0.05 28.21
C SER A 19 21.24 -1.08 28.18
N ASN A 20 20.89 -2.37 28.27
CA ASN A 20 21.84 -3.49 28.34
C ASN A 20 21.79 -4.39 27.11
N CYS A 21 21.16 -3.95 26.02
CA CYS A 21 21.15 -4.72 24.79
C CYS A 21 22.56 -4.78 24.18
N GLU A 22 22.92 -5.93 23.61
CA GLU A 22 24.18 -6.09 22.89
C GLU A 22 24.18 -5.22 21.63
N PHE A 23 25.33 -4.62 21.30
CA PHE A 23 25.48 -3.87 20.06
C PHE A 23 25.73 -4.81 18.88
N SER A 24 25.04 -4.56 17.77
CA SER A 24 25.29 -5.21 16.49
C SER A 24 26.33 -4.43 15.69
N THR A 25 27.10 -5.13 14.86
CA THR A 25 28.06 -4.51 13.93
C THR A 25 27.42 -3.92 12.68
N LYS A 26 26.10 -4.11 12.47
CA LYS A 26 25.36 -3.51 11.36
C LYS A 26 25.42 -1.98 11.46
N SER A 27 25.77 -1.32 10.37
CA SER A 27 25.66 0.14 10.26
C SER A 27 24.33 0.52 9.62
N TYR A 28 23.69 1.56 10.15
CA TYR A 28 22.55 2.22 9.53
C TYR A 28 22.95 3.64 9.10
N GLU A 29 22.38 4.14 8.01
CA GLU A 29 22.67 5.49 7.51
C GLU A 29 22.45 6.57 8.57
N GLU A 30 23.36 7.54 8.64
CA GLU A 30 23.26 8.66 9.58
C GLU A 30 21.96 9.46 9.38
N SER A 31 21.39 9.98 10.47
CA SER A 31 20.26 10.91 10.38
C SER A 31 20.25 11.92 11.54
N SER A 32 19.21 12.77 11.56
CA SER A 32 18.98 13.72 12.65
C SER A 32 18.72 13.05 14.01
N MET A 33 18.25 11.80 14.01
CA MET A 33 18.14 10.95 15.20
C MET A 33 19.42 10.14 15.37
N LYS A 34 19.84 9.90 16.61
CA LYS A 34 20.89 8.93 16.83
C LYS A 34 20.34 7.53 16.57
N LYS A 35 21.16 6.73 15.90
CA LYS A 35 20.86 5.38 15.48
C LYS A 35 21.93 4.45 16.04
N ASN A 36 21.51 3.44 16.79
CA ASN A 36 22.37 2.34 17.24
C ASN A 36 21.82 1.04 16.68
N ALA A 37 22.70 0.12 16.27
CA ALA A 37 22.30 -1.24 15.98
C ALA A 37 22.43 -2.08 17.24
N ILE A 38 21.34 -2.74 17.63
CA ILE A 38 21.30 -3.59 18.82
C ILE A 38 20.77 -4.99 18.47
N ILE A 39 21.04 -5.95 19.34
CA ILE A 39 20.44 -7.28 19.33
C ILE A 39 19.44 -7.33 20.50
N PHE A 40 18.19 -7.67 20.19
CA PHE A 40 17.13 -7.85 21.16
C PHE A 40 16.30 -9.07 20.80
N LYS A 41 16.19 -10.04 21.72
CA LYS A 41 15.55 -11.34 21.50
C LYS A 41 16.06 -12.05 20.23
N ASP A 42 17.39 -12.17 20.11
CA ASP A 42 18.12 -12.79 18.99
C ASP A 42 17.89 -12.16 17.60
N GLU A 43 17.29 -10.98 17.57
CA GLU A 43 16.94 -10.26 16.34
C GLU A 43 17.63 -8.88 16.33
N LYS A 44 17.97 -8.39 15.13
CA LYS A 44 18.61 -7.08 14.97
C LYS A 44 17.55 -5.98 14.97
N TYR A 45 17.85 -4.89 15.67
CA TYR A 45 17.01 -3.69 15.68
C TYR A 45 17.85 -2.43 15.44
N LEU A 46 17.28 -1.50 14.69
CA LEU A 46 17.68 -0.11 14.65
C LEU A 46 17.02 0.63 15.82
N LEU A 47 17.81 0.98 16.83
CA LEU A 47 17.36 1.81 17.95
C LEU A 47 17.48 3.29 17.60
N LYS A 48 16.34 3.99 17.51
CA LYS A 48 16.25 5.43 17.24
C LYS A 48 15.91 6.20 18.52
N TYR A 49 16.68 7.24 18.83
CA TYR A 49 16.39 8.16 19.93
C TYR A 49 16.91 9.57 19.66
N MET A 50 16.42 10.53 20.46
CA MET A 50 16.78 11.94 20.32
C MET A 50 17.85 12.34 21.34
N GLU A 51 19.01 12.75 20.85
CA GLU A 51 20.03 13.40 21.70
C GLU A 51 19.71 14.87 21.90
N LYS A 52 19.77 15.33 23.16
CA LYS A 52 19.48 16.74 23.52
C LYS A 52 20.32 17.75 22.72
N ASN A 53 21.55 17.37 22.37
CA ASN A 53 22.51 18.23 21.67
C ASN A 53 22.26 18.32 20.16
N LYS A 54 21.60 17.32 19.56
CA LYS A 54 21.19 17.28 18.14
C LYS A 54 19.78 17.85 17.93
N ALA A 55 18.96 17.90 18.98
CA ALA A 55 17.62 18.47 18.95
C ALA A 55 17.58 20.03 18.96
N ARG A 56 18.65 20.73 18.56
CA ARG A 56 18.73 22.21 18.63
C ARG A 56 17.67 22.92 17.80
N HIS A 57 17.31 22.38 16.63
CA HIS A 57 16.21 22.90 15.79
C HIS A 57 14.84 22.86 16.47
N TYR A 58 14.76 22.12 17.57
CA TYR A 58 13.56 22.08 18.35
C TYR A 58 13.57 23.09 19.51
N GLN A 59 14.75 23.45 20.03
CA GLN A 59 14.93 24.26 21.26
C GLN A 59 14.43 25.71 21.13
N ASP A 60 13.51 26.12 21.99
CA ASP A 60 13.25 27.55 22.27
C ASP A 60 14.28 28.06 23.29
N ILE A 61 15.12 29.03 22.88
CA ILE A 61 16.14 29.68 23.72
C ILE A 61 15.49 30.31 24.98
N LYS A 62 14.22 30.72 24.91
CA LYS A 62 13.47 31.32 26.03
C LYS A 62 12.79 30.28 26.93
N ASN A 63 12.58 29.04 26.49
CA ASN A 63 11.88 27.99 27.24
C ASN A 63 12.61 26.64 27.17
N GLN A 64 13.67 26.48 27.96
CA GLN A 64 14.55 25.29 27.95
C GLN A 64 13.91 23.93 28.36
N LYS A 65 12.61 23.89 28.68
CA LYS A 65 11.87 22.70 29.18
C LYS A 65 10.92 22.07 28.15
N GLU A 66 11.17 22.24 26.87
CA GLU A 66 10.40 21.58 25.82
C GLU A 66 10.99 20.20 25.52
N THR A 67 10.13 19.23 25.21
CA THR A 67 10.61 17.88 24.90
C THR A 67 10.24 17.42 23.51
N TYR A 68 11.26 16.96 22.80
CA TYR A 68 11.25 16.73 21.35
C TYR A 68 11.43 15.26 20.99
N PHE A 69 10.88 14.38 21.85
CA PHE A 69 10.80 12.95 21.59
C PHE A 69 9.57 12.59 20.75
N ASN A 70 8.84 13.58 20.21
CA ASN A 70 7.63 13.30 19.46
C ASN A 70 7.91 12.45 18.22
N SER A 71 9.06 12.58 17.58
CA SER A 71 9.48 11.72 16.46
C SER A 71 9.56 10.23 16.84
N VAL A 72 10.05 9.90 18.04
CA VAL A 72 10.09 8.52 18.57
C VAL A 72 8.68 7.94 18.65
N TYR A 73 7.74 8.73 19.18
CA TYR A 73 6.36 8.31 19.31
C TYR A 73 5.62 8.33 17.97
N SER A 74 5.91 9.28 17.08
CA SER A 74 5.34 9.35 15.74
C SER A 74 5.73 8.13 14.92
N GLU A 75 7.00 7.71 14.97
CA GLU A 75 7.47 6.47 14.35
C GLU A 75 6.64 5.28 14.82
N TYR A 76 6.52 5.12 16.14
CA TYR A 76 5.73 4.03 16.73
C TYR A 76 4.25 4.08 16.31
N ILE A 77 3.58 5.22 16.50
CA ILE A 77 2.14 5.37 16.21
C ILE A 77 1.89 5.12 14.72
N SER A 78 2.65 5.76 13.83
CA SER A 78 2.47 5.63 12.39
C SER A 78 2.75 4.21 11.90
N CYS A 79 3.83 3.56 12.35
CA CYS A 79 4.08 2.17 11.98
C CYS A 79 2.96 1.21 12.44
N HIS A 80 2.42 1.43 13.64
CA HIS A 80 1.32 0.61 14.16
C HIS A 80 0.01 0.83 13.41
N ILE A 81 -0.35 2.09 13.07
CA ILE A 81 -1.52 2.38 12.22
C ILE A 81 -1.36 1.67 10.87
N GLY A 82 -0.19 1.82 10.22
CA GLY A 82 0.09 1.19 8.93
C GLY A 82 -0.02 -0.34 8.98
N LYS A 83 0.49 -0.98 10.04
CA LYS A 83 0.33 -2.43 10.25
C LYS A 83 -1.13 -2.84 10.39
N MET A 84 -1.93 -2.11 11.15
CA MET A 84 -3.34 -2.45 11.41
C MET A 84 -4.20 -2.39 10.15
N ILE A 85 -3.85 -1.55 9.16
CA ILE A 85 -4.52 -1.53 7.85
C ILE A 85 -3.90 -2.51 6.83
N GLY A 86 -2.90 -3.28 7.24
CA GLY A 86 -2.27 -4.32 6.43
C GLY A 86 -1.21 -3.83 5.44
N LEU A 87 -0.57 -2.69 5.69
CA LEU A 87 0.62 -2.30 4.92
C LEU A 87 1.84 -3.13 5.33
N ASP A 88 2.71 -3.43 4.37
CA ASP A 88 4.05 -3.93 4.67
C ASP A 88 4.92 -2.77 5.17
N ILE A 89 4.93 -2.58 6.47
CA ILE A 89 5.66 -1.51 7.19
C ILE A 89 6.53 -2.14 8.27
N GLN A 90 7.64 -1.52 8.65
CA GLN A 90 8.56 -2.07 9.66
C GLN A 90 7.87 -2.30 11.03
N ASP A 91 8.35 -3.32 11.76
CA ASP A 91 7.91 -3.57 13.14
C ASP A 91 8.63 -2.63 14.11
N THR A 92 7.88 -2.04 15.04
CA THR A 92 8.44 -1.09 16.01
C THR A 92 8.03 -1.40 17.45
N ILE A 93 8.99 -1.23 18.36
CA ILE A 93 8.83 -1.40 19.81
C ILE A 93 9.22 -0.09 20.50
N ILE A 94 8.35 0.41 21.38
CA ILE A 94 8.64 1.59 22.19
C ILE A 94 9.35 1.18 23.49
N GLY A 95 10.32 1.98 23.93
CA GLY A 95 11.03 1.71 25.18
C GLY A 95 11.87 2.88 25.65
N PHE A 96 12.91 2.58 26.42
CA PHE A 96 13.84 3.58 26.93
C PHE A 96 15.27 3.07 27.11
N GLU A 97 16.21 4.01 27.13
CA GLU A 97 17.58 3.80 27.64
C GLU A 97 17.79 4.59 28.94
N LYS A 98 18.57 4.03 29.86
CA LYS A 98 19.01 4.66 31.10
C LYS A 98 20.30 5.42 30.86
N GLU A 99 20.25 6.73 30.99
CA GLU A 99 21.41 7.62 30.95
C GLU A 99 21.75 8.04 32.38
N ASN A 100 22.96 7.70 32.87
CA ASN A 100 23.41 8.14 34.18
C ASN A 100 24.03 9.53 34.10
N ASN A 101 23.37 10.53 34.70
CA ASN A 101 23.89 11.88 34.78
C ASN A 101 24.38 12.19 36.21
N LYS A 102 25.67 12.51 36.37
CA LYS A 102 26.28 12.81 37.68
C LYS A 102 25.50 13.82 38.55
N LEU A 103 24.84 14.80 37.93
CA LEU A 103 24.10 15.86 38.64
C LEU A 103 22.60 15.58 38.76
N LYS A 104 22.02 14.75 37.88
CA LYS A 104 20.57 14.57 37.75
C LYS A 104 20.10 13.14 38.00
N GLY A 105 21.01 12.24 38.38
CA GLY A 105 20.74 10.81 38.56
C GLY A 105 20.42 10.10 37.25
N ILE A 106 19.78 8.93 37.39
CA ILE A 106 19.33 8.12 36.26
C ILE A 106 18.20 8.83 35.52
N GLN A 107 18.38 8.96 34.21
CA GLN A 107 17.42 9.55 33.30
C GLN A 107 16.94 8.49 32.31
N TYR A 108 15.65 8.45 32.04
CA TYR A 108 15.05 7.48 31.13
C TYR A 108 14.72 8.17 29.81
N ILE A 109 15.46 7.82 28.76
CA ILE A 109 15.39 8.44 27.44
C ILE A 109 14.46 7.61 26.56
N PRO A 110 13.30 8.15 26.13
CA PRO A 110 12.43 7.43 25.20
C PRO A 110 13.17 7.08 23.91
N CYS A 111 12.99 5.86 23.44
CA CYS A 111 13.51 5.36 22.18
C CYS A 111 12.50 4.44 21.49
N VAL A 112 12.68 4.24 20.19
CA VAL A 112 11.91 3.29 19.39
C VAL A 112 12.89 2.35 18.70
N ALA A 113 12.70 1.05 18.90
CA ALA A 113 13.46 0.00 18.23
C ALA A 113 12.68 -0.45 17.00
N CYS A 114 13.28 -0.32 15.82
CA CYS A 114 12.72 -0.74 14.54
C CYS A 114 13.38 -2.06 14.15
N LYS A 115 12.62 -3.14 13.95
CA LYS A 115 13.19 -4.45 13.59
C LYS A 115 13.91 -4.35 12.25
N ASP A 116 15.12 -4.89 12.18
CA ASP A 116 15.84 -5.00 10.91
C ASP A 116 15.12 -6.01 10.01
N PHE A 117 14.61 -5.53 8.88
CA PHE A 117 13.88 -6.34 7.90
C PHE A 117 14.78 -6.98 6.85
N CYS A 118 16.10 -6.75 6.89
CA CYS A 118 17.06 -7.39 6.00
C CYS A 118 17.56 -8.72 6.61
N LYS A 119 17.37 -9.82 5.88
CA LYS A 119 17.93 -11.12 6.22
C LYS A 119 19.46 -11.15 6.02
N SER A 120 20.10 -12.23 6.45
CA SER A 120 21.53 -12.44 6.20
C SER A 120 21.83 -12.45 4.69
N GLY A 121 22.71 -11.54 4.25
CA GLY A 121 23.05 -11.36 2.84
C GLY A 121 22.10 -10.44 2.06
N GLU A 122 21.10 -9.85 2.74
CA GLU A 122 20.25 -8.82 2.17
C GLU A 122 20.69 -7.42 2.63
N ASN A 123 20.58 -6.45 1.72
CA ASN A 123 20.80 -5.04 1.99
C ASN A 123 19.71 -4.17 1.37
N ILE A 124 19.40 -3.07 2.06
CA ILE A 124 18.48 -2.07 1.52
C ILE A 124 19.17 -1.26 0.42
N VAL A 125 18.44 -1.05 -0.67
CA VAL A 125 18.77 -0.14 -1.75
C VAL A 125 17.69 0.93 -1.78
N ASN A 126 18.00 2.08 -1.19
CA ASN A 126 17.08 3.22 -1.15
C ASN A 126 16.73 3.68 -2.58
N PHE A 127 15.53 4.25 -2.76
CA PHE A 127 15.06 4.64 -4.07
C PHE A 127 15.93 5.73 -4.72
N GLU A 128 16.63 6.55 -3.94
CA GLU A 128 17.63 7.52 -4.43
C GLU A 128 18.66 6.82 -5.33
N ARG A 129 19.14 5.65 -4.92
CA ARG A 129 20.12 4.87 -5.69
C ARG A 129 19.53 4.33 -6.99
N ILE A 130 18.27 3.86 -6.95
CA ILE A 130 17.55 3.39 -8.14
C ILE A 130 17.36 4.56 -9.12
N PHE A 131 16.99 5.73 -8.59
CA PHE A 131 16.78 6.95 -9.34
C PHE A 131 18.05 7.39 -10.08
N GLU A 132 19.21 7.36 -9.41
CA GLU A 132 20.52 7.61 -10.04
C GLU A 132 20.83 6.62 -11.17
N ILE A 133 20.55 5.34 -10.98
CA ILE A 133 20.84 4.29 -11.98
C ILE A 133 19.99 4.53 -13.23
N VAL A 134 18.69 4.79 -13.07
CA VAL A 134 17.78 5.07 -14.18
C VAL A 134 18.19 6.35 -14.92
N ASN A 135 18.50 7.43 -14.20
CA ASN A 135 19.01 8.67 -14.81
C ASN A 135 20.24 8.42 -15.69
N ARG A 136 21.21 7.65 -15.19
CA ARG A 136 22.43 7.30 -15.93
C ARG A 136 22.13 6.45 -17.18
N LYS A 137 21.28 5.44 -17.06
CA LYS A 137 20.91 4.55 -18.18
C LYS A 137 20.16 5.31 -19.29
N GLU A 138 19.24 6.17 -18.91
CA GLU A 138 18.40 6.93 -19.84
C GLU A 138 19.09 8.17 -20.42
N ASN A 139 20.28 8.53 -19.90
CA ASN A 139 20.93 9.82 -20.17
C ASN A 139 19.96 11.00 -19.98
N LYS A 140 19.16 10.94 -18.92
CA LYS A 140 18.15 11.95 -18.54
C LYS A 140 18.39 12.40 -17.11
N ARG A 141 17.90 13.59 -16.79
CA ARG A 141 17.95 14.16 -15.44
C ARG A 141 16.54 14.39 -14.94
N TYR A 142 15.92 13.34 -14.43
CA TYR A 142 14.66 13.42 -13.69
C TYR A 142 14.86 14.24 -12.41
N ASN A 143 13.81 14.94 -11.97
CA ASN A 143 13.79 15.68 -10.72
C ASN A 143 13.32 14.76 -9.57
N ASP A 144 14.20 14.54 -8.59
CA ASP A 144 13.98 13.63 -7.45
C ASP A 144 12.94 14.14 -6.45
N GLU A 145 12.60 15.42 -6.50
CA GLU A 145 11.52 16.02 -5.73
C GLU A 145 10.19 16.05 -6.51
N ASN A 146 10.16 15.81 -7.82
CA ASN A 146 8.92 15.85 -8.60
C ASN A 146 8.19 14.50 -8.58
N PHE A 147 6.91 14.50 -8.19
CA PHE A 147 6.11 13.28 -8.01
C PHE A 147 5.96 12.48 -9.31
N ASN A 148 5.71 13.14 -10.44
CA ASN A 148 5.52 12.49 -11.73
C ASN A 148 6.82 11.89 -12.29
N ASP A 149 7.95 12.55 -12.05
CA ASP A 149 9.27 12.02 -12.41
C ASP A 149 9.64 10.79 -11.58
N VAL A 150 9.28 10.75 -10.29
CA VAL A 150 9.40 9.52 -9.48
C VAL A 150 8.57 8.39 -10.07
N LEU A 151 7.31 8.63 -10.47
CA LEU A 151 6.49 7.62 -11.15
C LEU A 151 7.12 7.15 -12.47
N LYS A 152 7.68 8.06 -13.28
CA LYS A 152 8.41 7.70 -14.52
C LYS A 152 9.62 6.82 -14.23
N VAL A 153 10.35 7.08 -13.15
CA VAL A 153 11.50 6.25 -12.74
C VAL A 153 11.04 4.87 -12.25
N ILE A 154 9.94 4.78 -11.51
CA ILE A 154 9.33 3.50 -11.11
C ILE A 154 8.96 2.65 -12.34
N GLU A 155 8.43 3.27 -13.39
CA GLU A 155 8.07 2.58 -14.65
C GLU A 155 9.29 2.08 -15.44
N LYS A 156 10.47 2.69 -15.23
CA LYS A 156 11.69 2.43 -16.01
C LYS A 156 12.72 1.56 -15.32
N GLN A 157 12.66 1.43 -14.00
CA GLN A 157 13.58 0.54 -13.28
C GLN A 157 13.33 -0.92 -13.68
N GLU A 158 14.38 -1.74 -13.64
CA GLU A 158 14.37 -3.14 -14.13
C GLU A 158 14.54 -4.15 -12.98
N PHE A 159 14.50 -3.70 -11.72
CA PHE A 159 14.81 -4.52 -10.54
C PHE A 159 13.58 -5.25 -10.00
N ILE A 160 12.43 -4.57 -9.98
CA ILE A 160 11.15 -5.06 -9.46
C ILE A 160 10.08 -4.89 -10.54
N ASP A 161 9.02 -5.70 -10.47
CA ASP A 161 7.80 -5.46 -11.24
C ASP A 161 7.30 -4.01 -11.02
N LYS A 162 7.30 -3.24 -12.10
CA LYS A 162 6.98 -1.80 -12.08
C LYS A 162 5.57 -1.51 -11.56
N ASN A 163 4.60 -2.38 -11.83
CA ASN A 163 3.23 -2.20 -11.37
C ASN A 163 3.14 -2.40 -9.86
N LYS A 164 3.78 -3.44 -9.31
CA LYS A 164 3.86 -3.68 -7.86
C LYS A 164 4.59 -2.55 -7.12
N LEU A 165 5.67 -2.03 -7.69
CA LEU A 165 6.42 -0.92 -7.08
C LEU A 165 5.62 0.39 -7.12
N LYS A 166 4.92 0.66 -8.22
CA LYS A 166 4.01 1.81 -8.34
C LYS A 166 2.86 1.72 -7.35
N GLU A 167 2.21 0.56 -7.25
CA GLU A 167 1.15 0.31 -6.26
C GLU A 167 1.65 0.53 -4.84
N ASN A 168 2.81 -0.02 -4.47
CA ASN A 168 3.39 0.18 -3.15
C ASN A 168 3.71 1.66 -2.85
N PHE A 169 4.28 2.38 -3.82
CA PHE A 169 4.57 3.81 -3.69
C PHE A 169 3.29 4.65 -3.50
N LEU A 170 2.25 4.37 -4.28
CA LEU A 170 0.99 5.09 -4.20
C LEU A 170 0.20 4.76 -2.93
N ASP A 171 0.17 3.49 -2.50
CA ASP A 171 -0.38 3.07 -1.21
C ASP A 171 0.31 3.80 -0.05
N MET A 172 1.65 3.85 -0.09
CA MET A 172 2.46 4.59 0.89
C MET A 172 2.14 6.09 0.86
N PHE A 173 1.99 6.70 -0.32
CA PHE A 173 1.67 8.13 -0.45
C PHE A 173 0.27 8.46 0.10
N VAL A 174 -0.73 7.62 -0.19
CA VAL A 174 -2.09 7.74 0.38
C VAL A 174 -2.06 7.57 1.90
N PHE A 175 -1.25 6.63 2.41
CA PHE A 175 -1.08 6.47 3.85
C PHE A 175 -0.34 7.65 4.51
N ASP A 176 0.71 8.16 3.88
CA ASP A 176 1.49 9.30 4.34
C ASP A 176 0.62 10.58 4.41
N SER A 177 -0.40 10.71 3.57
CA SER A 177 -1.37 11.81 3.62
C SER A 177 -2.23 11.77 4.91
N PHE A 178 -2.59 10.57 5.37
CA PHE A 178 -3.34 10.37 6.61
C PHE A 178 -2.51 10.77 7.83
N ILE A 179 -1.30 10.23 7.95
CA ILE A 179 -0.40 10.54 9.08
C ILE A 179 0.31 11.90 8.94
N GLY A 180 0.18 12.57 7.79
CA GLY A 180 0.78 13.87 7.49
C GLY A 180 2.30 13.83 7.44
N ASN A 181 2.88 12.85 6.73
CA ASN A 181 4.33 12.74 6.56
C ASN A 181 4.85 13.79 5.57
N PHE A 182 5.68 14.72 6.06
CA PHE A 182 6.24 15.80 5.23
C PHE A 182 7.65 15.52 4.69
N ASP A 183 8.22 14.34 4.97
CA ASP A 183 9.63 14.03 4.68
C ASP A 183 9.82 12.60 4.12
N ARG A 184 8.85 12.10 3.36
CA ARG A 184 9.01 10.88 2.55
C ARG A 184 9.89 11.13 1.33
N ASN A 185 11.19 11.33 1.55
CA ASN A 185 12.18 11.50 0.48
C ASN A 185 12.68 10.14 -0.05
N LEU A 186 13.49 10.18 -1.12
CA LEU A 186 13.95 8.96 -1.81
C LEU A 186 14.87 8.04 -0.96
N LYS A 187 15.31 8.49 0.22
CA LYS A 187 16.05 7.65 1.19
C LYS A 187 15.12 6.88 2.13
N ASN A 188 13.83 7.23 2.15
CA ASN A 188 12.85 6.72 3.11
C ASN A 188 11.90 5.67 2.50
N PHE A 189 12.27 5.09 1.36
CA PHE A 189 11.67 3.91 0.74
C PHE A 189 12.65 3.31 -0.27
N GLY A 190 12.40 2.09 -0.75
CA GLY A 190 13.29 1.44 -1.71
C GLY A 190 13.01 -0.05 -1.87
N ILE A 191 14.04 -0.78 -2.24
CA ILE A 191 14.00 -2.23 -2.42
C ILE A 191 15.06 -2.89 -1.54
N ILE A 192 14.99 -4.20 -1.40
CA ILE A 192 15.98 -5.03 -0.74
C ILE A 192 16.61 -5.93 -1.80
N GLU A 193 17.93 -5.90 -1.86
CA GLU A 193 18.75 -6.76 -2.71
C GLU A 193 19.29 -7.92 -1.88
N ASN A 194 19.14 -9.14 -2.38
CA ASN A 194 19.92 -10.29 -1.92
C ASN A 194 21.23 -10.35 -2.71
N GLU A 195 22.36 -10.15 -2.04
CA GLU A 195 23.66 -10.03 -2.69
C GLU A 195 24.13 -11.34 -3.34
N LYS A 196 23.64 -12.49 -2.86
CA LYS A 196 24.10 -13.81 -3.32
C LYS A 196 23.51 -14.21 -4.66
N ASP A 197 22.20 -14.03 -4.83
CA ASP A 197 21.45 -14.47 -6.01
C ASP A 197 20.93 -13.32 -6.88
N LYS A 198 21.16 -12.06 -6.46
CA LYS A 198 20.72 -10.85 -7.16
C LYS A 198 19.21 -10.80 -7.37
N THR A 199 18.46 -11.35 -6.42
CA THR A 199 17.01 -11.17 -6.35
C THR A 199 16.66 -9.89 -5.58
N TYR A 200 15.52 -9.30 -5.95
CA TYR A 200 15.04 -8.04 -5.37
C TYR A 200 13.62 -8.22 -4.84
N ARG A 201 13.32 -7.54 -3.72
CA ARG A 201 11.95 -7.38 -3.20
C ARG A 201 11.71 -5.95 -2.74
N ILE A 202 10.47 -5.51 -2.70
CA ILE A 202 10.12 -4.19 -2.17
C ILE A 202 10.46 -4.16 -0.67
N ALA A 203 11.05 -3.07 -0.19
CA ALA A 203 11.31 -2.90 1.24
C ALA A 203 10.00 -2.56 1.99
N PRO A 204 9.80 -3.05 3.22
CA PRO A 204 8.72 -2.56 4.06
C PRO A 204 8.81 -1.05 4.20
N ILE A 205 7.70 -0.33 4.31
CA ILE A 205 7.69 1.11 4.61
C ILE A 205 8.47 1.34 5.92
N PHE A 206 9.36 2.32 5.97
CA PHE A 206 10.19 2.63 7.14
C PHE A 206 10.36 4.14 7.31
N ASP A 207 10.78 4.62 8.47
CA ASP A 207 11.00 6.06 8.74
C ASP A 207 9.73 6.94 8.57
N CYS A 208 8.72 6.66 9.38
CA CYS A 208 7.50 7.46 9.55
C CYS A 208 7.63 8.52 10.66
N ALA A 209 8.84 8.77 11.17
CA ALA A 209 9.11 9.66 12.28
C ALA A 209 8.78 11.14 11.98
N SER A 210 8.63 11.50 10.69
CA SER A 210 8.26 12.83 10.21
C SER A 210 6.73 13.05 10.09
N SER A 211 5.95 12.32 10.88
CA SER A 211 4.48 12.39 10.92
C SER A 211 3.94 12.86 12.27
N LEU A 212 2.66 13.24 12.36
CA LEU A 212 1.94 13.46 13.63
C LEU A 212 2.63 14.43 14.62
N HIS A 213 2.93 15.65 14.14
CA HIS A 213 3.59 16.72 14.90
C HIS A 213 4.91 16.32 15.57
N PRO A 214 5.85 15.73 14.80
CA PRO A 214 7.09 15.22 15.37
C PRO A 214 7.99 16.37 15.86
N LYS A 215 7.75 17.58 15.33
CA LYS A 215 8.47 18.81 15.62
C LYS A 215 7.78 19.78 16.57
N ALA A 216 6.52 19.53 16.91
CA ALA A 216 5.76 20.47 17.72
C ALA A 216 6.18 20.42 19.18
N ASN A 217 6.49 21.57 19.75
CA ASN A 217 6.76 21.68 21.17
C ASN A 217 5.49 21.64 22.02
N ARG A 218 5.67 21.56 23.35
CA ARG A 218 4.54 21.48 24.29
C ARG A 218 3.60 22.69 24.17
N LYS A 219 4.13 23.89 23.96
CA LYS A 219 3.33 25.12 23.84
C LYS A 219 2.45 25.06 22.59
N ARG A 220 3.02 24.63 21.45
CA ARG A 220 2.32 24.45 20.18
C ARG A 220 1.21 23.41 20.29
N ILE A 221 1.50 22.25 20.86
CA ILE A 221 0.50 21.20 21.08
C ILE A 221 -0.65 21.69 21.97
N LYS A 222 -0.34 22.36 23.09
CA LYS A 222 -1.39 22.93 23.96
C LYS A 222 -2.21 24.02 23.29
N PHE A 223 -1.56 24.85 22.48
CA PHE A 223 -2.25 25.85 21.67
C PHE A 223 -3.24 25.18 20.72
N LEU A 224 -2.80 24.16 19.97
CA LEU A 224 -3.67 23.40 19.06
C LEU A 224 -4.83 22.75 19.81
N ALA A 225 -4.57 22.05 20.92
CA ALA A 225 -5.62 21.43 21.73
C ALA A 225 -6.65 22.46 22.23
N ASN A 226 -6.21 23.63 22.67
CA ASN A 226 -7.10 24.71 23.09
C ASN A 226 -7.89 25.30 21.92
N SER A 227 -7.27 25.45 20.76
CA SER A 227 -7.94 25.84 19.52
C SER A 227 -9.05 24.85 19.15
N TYR A 228 -8.77 23.54 19.22
CA TYR A 228 -9.75 22.47 19.01
C TYR A 228 -10.87 22.42 20.05
N LYS A 229 -10.69 22.99 21.24
CA LYS A 229 -11.78 23.14 22.23
C LYS A 229 -12.66 24.35 21.94
N LYS A 230 -12.11 25.34 21.25
CA LYS A 230 -12.77 26.61 20.93
C LYS A 230 -13.37 26.66 19.52
N ASN A 231 -13.24 25.60 18.73
CA ASN A 231 -13.66 25.53 17.32
C ASN A 231 -13.19 26.75 16.49
N SER A 232 -11.94 27.20 16.72
CA SER A 232 -11.39 28.37 15.99
C SER A 232 -11.03 28.02 14.55
N GLN A 233 -11.17 28.94 13.58
CA GLN A 233 -10.81 28.75 12.16
C GLN A 233 -9.50 27.98 11.91
N VAL A 234 -8.45 28.26 12.70
CA VAL A 234 -7.14 27.58 12.68
C VAL A 234 -7.24 26.04 12.72
N VAL A 235 -8.30 25.49 13.32
CA VAL A 235 -8.49 24.04 13.48
C VAL A 235 -9.03 23.35 12.24
N TYR A 236 -9.63 24.09 11.31
CA TYR A 236 -10.13 23.54 10.04
C TYR A 236 -9.02 23.48 8.99
N GLU A 237 -8.15 24.48 8.97
CA GLU A 237 -7.07 24.57 7.97
C GLU A 237 -5.86 23.72 8.35
N TYR A 238 -5.55 23.60 9.65
CA TYR A 238 -4.31 22.98 10.09
C TYR A 238 -4.20 21.47 9.80
N PRO A 239 -5.24 20.63 10.04
CA PRO A 239 -5.20 19.21 9.69
C PRO A 239 -4.97 18.97 8.19
N LEU A 240 -5.42 19.89 7.34
CA LEU A 240 -5.34 19.82 5.87
C LEU A 240 -4.07 20.45 5.30
N SER A 241 -3.37 21.26 6.09
CA SER A 241 -2.13 21.95 5.69
C SER A 241 -0.86 21.09 5.46
N PRO A 242 -0.72 19.83 5.90
CA PRO A 242 0.49 19.06 5.67
C PRO A 242 0.80 18.90 4.18
N ASN A 243 2.01 19.30 3.79
CA ASN A 243 2.56 19.06 2.46
C ASN A 243 3.41 17.80 2.47
N SER A 244 3.39 17.08 1.35
CA SER A 244 4.31 15.97 1.11
C SER A 244 5.75 16.47 0.92
N TYR A 245 6.70 15.53 0.86
CA TYR A 245 8.06 15.84 0.41
C TYR A 245 8.07 16.25 -1.07
N PHE A 246 7.23 15.59 -1.88
CA PHE A 246 7.18 15.74 -3.32
C PHE A 246 6.52 17.04 -3.75
N LYS A 247 6.87 17.44 -4.97
CA LYS A 247 6.41 18.63 -5.68
C LYS A 247 5.66 18.23 -6.94
N ASP A 248 4.77 19.11 -7.37
CA ASP A 248 4.13 19.03 -8.69
C ASP A 248 5.10 19.46 -9.80
N ASP A 249 4.58 19.51 -11.03
CA ASP A 249 5.36 19.88 -12.23
C ASP A 249 5.77 21.37 -12.24
N ASP A 250 5.10 22.21 -11.45
CA ASP A 250 5.44 23.62 -11.25
C ASP A 250 6.49 23.84 -10.14
N GLY A 251 6.90 22.75 -9.47
CA GLY A 251 7.87 22.79 -8.37
C GLY A 251 7.27 23.23 -7.02
N THR A 252 5.95 23.28 -6.91
CA THR A 252 5.24 23.56 -5.65
C THR A 252 5.08 22.28 -4.85
N LYS A 253 5.32 22.34 -3.53
CA LYS A 253 5.11 21.17 -2.67
C LYS A 253 3.65 20.74 -2.73
N ILE A 254 3.42 19.46 -2.95
CA ILE A 254 2.09 18.88 -3.02
C ILE A 254 1.46 18.95 -1.64
N ASN A 255 0.38 19.72 -1.50
CA ASN A 255 -0.51 19.63 -0.34
C ASN A 255 -1.38 18.38 -0.47
N TYR A 256 -1.46 17.57 0.60
CA TYR A 256 -2.18 16.31 0.54
C TYR A 256 -3.69 16.46 0.31
N PHE A 257 -4.31 17.45 0.97
CA PHE A 257 -5.74 17.70 0.81
C PHE A 257 -6.06 18.19 -0.60
N ASP A 258 -5.32 19.17 -1.09
CA ASP A 258 -5.52 19.69 -2.45
C ASP A 258 -5.31 18.59 -3.50
N PHE A 259 -4.28 17.76 -3.31
CA PHE A 259 -3.98 16.68 -4.24
C PHE A 259 -5.08 15.63 -4.32
N LEU A 260 -5.60 15.19 -3.17
CA LEU A 260 -6.57 14.09 -3.09
C LEU A 260 -8.02 14.55 -3.31
N VAL A 261 -8.38 15.77 -2.90
CA VAL A 261 -9.76 16.26 -2.92
C VAL A 261 -10.01 17.23 -4.06
N ASN A 262 -9.07 18.16 -4.32
CA ASN A 262 -9.21 19.19 -5.35
C ASN A 262 -8.72 18.72 -6.73
N ASN A 263 -8.70 17.40 -6.95
CA ASN A 263 -8.46 16.72 -8.24
C ASN A 263 -7.10 17.02 -8.91
N SER A 264 -6.08 17.44 -8.15
CA SER A 264 -4.74 17.66 -8.73
C SER A 264 -4.05 16.36 -9.16
N PHE A 265 -4.55 15.19 -8.74
CA PHE A 265 -4.11 13.89 -9.24
C PHE A 265 -4.61 13.58 -10.67
N ASN A 266 -5.33 14.51 -11.30
CA ASN A 266 -5.81 14.47 -12.68
C ASN A 266 -6.56 13.17 -13.04
N TYR A 267 -7.36 12.67 -12.10
CA TYR A 267 -8.15 11.45 -12.29
C TYR A 267 -7.33 10.22 -12.70
N ASN A 268 -6.09 10.12 -12.22
CA ASN A 268 -5.25 8.95 -12.43
C ASN A 268 -5.84 7.71 -11.73
N SER A 269 -6.10 6.66 -12.50
CA SER A 269 -6.77 5.46 -12.01
C SER A 269 -5.88 4.59 -11.10
N ASP A 270 -4.55 4.65 -11.21
CA ASP A 270 -3.64 3.99 -10.27
C ASP A 270 -3.72 4.60 -8.86
N ILE A 271 -3.85 5.92 -8.78
CA ILE A 271 -4.03 6.64 -7.51
C ILE A 271 -5.40 6.32 -6.92
N ALA A 272 -6.46 6.34 -7.75
CA ALA A 272 -7.81 5.98 -7.33
C ALA A 272 -7.90 4.53 -6.80
N LYS A 273 -7.23 3.56 -7.43
CA LYS A 273 -7.12 2.19 -6.91
C LYS A 273 -6.49 2.18 -5.51
N SER A 274 -5.39 2.90 -5.31
CA SER A 274 -4.71 3.00 -4.01
C SER A 274 -5.60 3.63 -2.94
N ILE A 275 -6.37 4.66 -3.31
CA ILE A 275 -7.38 5.29 -2.44
C ILE A 275 -8.46 4.27 -2.05
N VAL A 276 -9.10 3.60 -3.01
CA VAL A 276 -10.16 2.60 -2.76
C VAL A 276 -9.64 1.37 -2.00
N LYS A 277 -8.33 1.08 -2.07
CA LYS A 277 -7.67 0.01 -1.32
C LYS A 277 -7.37 0.36 0.13
N ILE A 278 -6.88 1.57 0.39
CA ILE A 278 -6.30 1.98 1.69
C ILE A 278 -7.29 2.75 2.55
N VAL A 279 -8.03 3.69 1.96
CA VAL A 279 -8.87 4.64 2.69
C VAL A 279 -10.01 3.99 3.49
N PRO A 280 -10.76 3.00 2.96
CA PRO A 280 -11.81 2.34 3.73
C PRO A 280 -11.31 1.74 5.03
N LYS A 281 -10.10 1.16 5.01
CA LYS A 281 -9.47 0.55 6.20
C LYS A 281 -9.04 1.60 7.22
N LEU A 282 -8.57 2.76 6.76
CA LEU A 282 -8.24 3.89 7.65
C LEU A 282 -9.49 4.44 8.31
N ILE A 283 -10.57 4.62 7.56
CA ILE A 283 -11.87 5.07 8.07
C ILE A 283 -12.39 4.07 9.12
N GLU A 284 -12.38 2.78 8.81
CA GLU A 284 -12.81 1.72 9.73
C GLU A 284 -11.97 1.73 11.02
N LEU A 285 -10.64 1.74 10.89
CA LEU A 285 -9.72 1.75 12.03
C LEU A 285 -9.85 3.02 12.89
N ASN A 286 -10.18 4.16 12.28
CA ASN A 286 -10.43 5.39 13.00
C ASN A 286 -11.78 5.32 13.76
N ASN A 287 -12.84 4.90 13.07
CA ASN A 287 -14.19 4.89 13.60
C ASN A 287 -14.42 3.82 14.68
N ASN A 288 -13.71 2.70 14.59
CA ASN A 288 -13.78 1.64 15.60
C ASN A 288 -12.92 1.92 16.86
N GLY A 289 -12.23 3.07 16.90
CA GLY A 289 -11.41 3.47 18.04
C GLY A 289 -9.99 2.87 18.06
N GLY A 290 -9.61 2.04 17.09
CA GLY A 290 -8.31 1.36 17.09
C GLY A 290 -7.11 2.32 17.09
N ILE A 291 -7.21 3.47 16.44
CA ILE A 291 -6.18 4.52 16.53
C ILE A 291 -6.13 5.13 17.92
N TYR A 292 -7.28 5.41 18.53
CA TYR A 292 -7.34 5.94 19.89
C TYR A 292 -6.74 4.96 20.89
N ASP A 293 -6.96 3.65 20.73
CA ASP A 293 -6.37 2.63 21.60
C ASP A 293 -4.83 2.62 21.54
N ILE A 294 -4.24 2.87 20.37
CA ILE A 294 -2.77 3.06 20.26
C ILE A 294 -2.34 4.29 21.07
N LEU A 295 -3.05 5.41 20.90
CA LEU A 295 -2.70 6.68 21.55
C LEU A 295 -2.91 6.62 23.07
N ASP A 296 -3.99 6.01 23.53
CA ASP A 296 -4.32 5.86 24.96
C ASP A 296 -3.28 5.00 25.67
N LYS A 297 -2.74 3.97 25.01
CA LYS A 297 -1.63 3.17 25.54
C LYS A 297 -0.36 3.99 25.83
N LEU A 298 -0.20 5.13 25.17
CA LEU A 298 0.91 6.07 25.37
C LEU A 298 0.60 7.16 26.41
N ASP A 299 -0.57 7.13 27.06
CA ASP A 299 -0.87 8.04 28.16
C ASP A 299 0.17 7.94 29.28
N GLY A 300 0.52 9.08 29.86
CA GLY A 300 1.61 9.20 30.82
C GLY A 300 3.02 9.23 30.22
N MET A 301 3.20 8.85 28.94
CA MET A 301 4.45 9.01 28.18
C MET A 301 4.44 10.26 27.31
N ILE A 302 3.32 10.50 26.61
CA ILE A 302 3.02 11.73 25.91
C ILE A 302 1.99 12.55 26.68
N ILE A 303 1.92 13.85 26.41
CA ILE A 303 0.96 14.72 27.08
C ILE A 303 -0.46 14.47 26.55
N PRO A 304 -1.51 14.51 27.40
CA PRO A 304 -2.88 14.28 26.96
C PRO A 304 -3.34 15.20 25.83
N GLU A 305 -2.86 16.46 25.81
CA GLU A 305 -3.18 17.40 24.74
C GLU A 305 -2.66 16.95 23.37
N ARG A 306 -1.59 16.13 23.31
CA ARG A 306 -1.11 15.56 22.04
C ARG A 306 -2.01 14.44 21.55
N ILE A 307 -2.48 13.59 22.47
CA ILE A 307 -3.47 12.55 22.15
C ILE A 307 -4.72 13.23 21.58
N GLU A 308 -5.24 14.25 22.28
CA GLU A 308 -6.41 15.02 21.83
C GLU A 308 -6.21 15.63 20.43
N VAL A 309 -5.06 16.28 20.18
CA VAL A 309 -4.74 16.88 18.88
C VAL A 309 -4.69 15.84 17.77
N ILE A 310 -3.96 14.73 17.96
CA ILE A 310 -3.85 13.69 16.93
C ILE A 310 -5.21 13.06 16.64
N THR A 311 -5.98 12.69 17.67
CA THR A 311 -7.31 12.10 17.50
C THR A 311 -8.24 13.03 16.72
N LYS A 312 -8.30 14.32 17.09
CA LYS A 312 -9.17 15.28 16.40
C LYS A 312 -8.74 15.52 14.96
N GLU A 313 -7.44 15.61 14.68
CA GLU A 313 -6.93 15.82 13.33
C GLU A 313 -7.19 14.63 12.40
N LEU A 314 -7.01 13.40 12.90
CA LEU A 314 -7.26 12.21 12.11
C LEU A 314 -8.76 12.02 11.84
N ASN A 315 -9.63 12.28 12.83
CA ASN A 315 -11.08 12.32 12.62
C ASN A 315 -11.46 13.37 11.57
N PHE A 316 -10.92 14.57 11.69
CA PHE A 316 -11.19 15.65 10.74
C PHE A 316 -10.75 15.29 9.32
N LYS A 317 -9.58 14.65 9.16
CA LYS A 317 -9.15 14.14 7.85
C LYS A 317 -10.09 13.06 7.33
N VAL A 318 -10.57 12.16 8.18
CA VAL A 318 -11.57 11.15 7.78
C VAL A 318 -12.78 11.84 7.15
N ASP A 319 -13.34 12.80 7.86
CA ASP A 319 -14.59 13.47 7.47
C ASP A 319 -14.42 14.35 6.23
N GLU A 320 -13.38 15.20 6.22
CA GLU A 320 -13.25 16.27 5.24
C GLU A 320 -12.37 15.91 4.03
N MET A 321 -11.49 14.91 4.15
CA MET A 321 -10.55 14.55 3.09
C MET A 321 -10.79 13.14 2.54
N PHE A 322 -10.89 12.16 3.43
CA PHE A 322 -10.86 10.75 3.03
C PHE A 322 -12.21 10.19 2.59
N ILE A 323 -13.32 10.58 3.24
CA ILE A 323 -14.65 10.22 2.74
C ILE A 323 -14.89 10.83 1.35
N PRO A 324 -14.66 12.14 1.10
CA PRO A 324 -14.85 12.72 -0.23
C PRO A 324 -13.96 12.09 -1.30
N THR A 325 -12.66 11.93 -1.04
CA THR A 325 -11.74 11.37 -2.06
C THR A 325 -12.04 9.90 -2.37
N LEU A 326 -12.56 9.14 -1.41
CA LEU A 326 -12.99 7.75 -1.62
C LEU A 326 -14.15 7.68 -2.60
N GLU A 327 -15.18 8.53 -2.43
CA GLU A 327 -16.33 8.58 -3.34
C GLU A 327 -15.92 9.02 -4.75
N ILE A 328 -15.11 10.08 -4.87
CA ILE A 328 -14.55 10.52 -6.16
C ILE A 328 -13.78 9.39 -6.84
N SER A 329 -12.97 8.64 -6.08
CA SER A 329 -12.18 7.54 -6.62
C SER A 329 -13.04 6.37 -7.07
N LYS A 330 -14.09 6.01 -6.33
CA LYS A 330 -15.05 4.97 -6.74
C LYS A 330 -15.76 5.35 -8.03
N GLU A 331 -16.24 6.59 -8.15
CA GLU A 331 -16.88 7.07 -9.38
C GLU A 331 -15.93 7.03 -10.57
N LEU A 332 -14.68 7.44 -10.37
CA LEU A 332 -13.65 7.41 -11.41
C LEU A 332 -13.37 5.98 -11.87
N LEU A 333 -13.18 5.03 -10.95
CA LEU A 333 -12.94 3.64 -11.31
C LEU A 333 -14.13 3.03 -12.05
N ASN A 334 -15.35 3.30 -11.61
CA ASN A 334 -16.55 2.88 -12.36
C ASN A 334 -16.53 3.46 -13.79
N LYS A 335 -16.28 4.76 -13.96
CA LYS A 335 -16.19 5.39 -15.30
C LYS A 335 -15.15 4.72 -16.22
N GLU A 336 -14.04 4.24 -15.68
CA GLU A 336 -13.04 3.50 -16.47
C GLU A 336 -13.56 2.12 -16.91
N ILE A 337 -14.30 1.42 -16.04
CA ILE A 337 -14.97 0.16 -16.38
C ILE A 337 -16.06 0.40 -17.44
N ASP A 338 -16.87 1.45 -17.31
CA ASP A 338 -17.92 1.81 -18.28
C ASP A 338 -17.31 2.02 -19.67
N LYS A 339 -16.19 2.76 -19.74
CA LYS A 339 -15.45 2.98 -21.00
C LYS A 339 -14.95 1.67 -21.58
N PHE A 340 -14.40 0.79 -20.76
CA PHE A 340 -13.92 -0.53 -21.21
C PHE A 340 -15.06 -1.40 -21.75
N MET A 341 -16.23 -1.39 -21.10
CA MET A 341 -17.40 -2.16 -21.55
C MET A 341 -17.90 -1.71 -22.93
N LEU A 342 -17.83 -0.40 -23.22
CA LEU A 342 -18.28 0.17 -24.49
C LEU A 342 -17.24 0.13 -25.61
N LYS A 343 -15.98 -0.20 -25.30
CA LYS A 343 -14.87 -0.14 -26.25
C LYS A 343 -14.95 -1.28 -27.27
N ASP A 344 -14.72 -0.94 -28.53
CA ASP A 344 -14.70 -1.89 -29.64
C ASP A 344 -13.30 -2.51 -29.81
N TYR A 345 -13.24 -3.84 -29.76
CA TYR A 345 -12.02 -4.64 -29.86
C TYR A 345 -11.91 -5.40 -31.19
N SER A 346 -12.79 -5.11 -32.16
CA SER A 346 -12.79 -5.72 -33.50
C SER A 346 -11.41 -5.66 -34.18
N ARG A 347 -10.71 -4.53 -34.04
CA ARG A 347 -9.37 -4.28 -34.61
C ARG A 347 -8.21 -4.90 -33.83
N PHE A 348 -8.44 -5.61 -32.71
CA PHE A 348 -7.35 -6.20 -31.93
C PHE A 348 -6.44 -7.13 -32.75
N ASN A 349 -6.95 -7.77 -33.81
CA ASN A 349 -6.12 -8.61 -34.68
C ASN A 349 -5.05 -7.81 -35.44
N GLU A 350 -5.36 -6.55 -35.75
CA GLU A 350 -4.50 -5.60 -36.43
C GLU A 350 -3.42 -5.02 -35.50
N TYR A 351 -3.59 -5.19 -34.18
CA TYR A 351 -2.63 -4.69 -33.19
C TYR A 351 -1.29 -5.40 -33.34
N ASN A 352 -0.23 -4.60 -33.24
CA ASN A 352 1.13 -5.07 -33.10
C ASN A 352 1.35 -5.73 -31.73
N LYS A 353 2.54 -6.29 -31.50
CA LYS A 353 2.84 -7.05 -30.28
C LYS A 353 2.78 -6.20 -29.00
N GLU A 354 3.14 -4.92 -29.08
CA GLU A 354 3.13 -3.99 -27.96
C GLU A 354 1.70 -3.59 -27.61
N GLU A 355 0.92 -3.16 -28.61
CA GLU A 355 -0.50 -2.82 -28.47
C GLU A 355 -1.31 -3.98 -27.86
N LYS A 356 -1.01 -5.23 -28.26
CA LYS A 356 -1.65 -6.41 -27.66
C LYS A 356 -1.31 -6.60 -26.19
N ARG A 357 -0.06 -6.33 -25.80
CA ARG A 357 0.38 -6.42 -24.39
C ARG A 357 -0.26 -5.34 -23.54
N GLU A 358 -0.29 -4.11 -24.05
CA GLU A 358 -0.96 -2.99 -23.39
C GLU A 358 -2.43 -3.29 -23.17
N PHE A 359 -3.11 -3.83 -24.18
CA PHE A 359 -4.51 -4.20 -24.07
C PHE A 359 -4.76 -5.30 -23.03
N LEU A 360 -3.92 -6.35 -22.99
CA LEU A 360 -4.02 -7.38 -21.95
C LEU A 360 -3.73 -6.80 -20.54
N SER A 361 -2.85 -5.82 -20.44
CA SER A 361 -2.61 -5.08 -19.19
C SER A 361 -3.81 -4.22 -18.80
N GLU A 362 -4.51 -3.63 -19.76
CA GLU A 362 -5.76 -2.90 -19.54
C GLU A 362 -6.85 -3.82 -19.00
N ILE A 363 -7.06 -5.01 -19.59
CA ILE A 363 -8.02 -6.01 -19.07
C ILE A 363 -7.71 -6.35 -17.62
N LYS A 364 -6.44 -6.69 -17.33
CA LYS A 364 -6.01 -7.02 -15.96
C LYS A 364 -6.36 -5.87 -15.00
N ASN A 365 -6.02 -4.65 -15.39
CA ASN A 365 -6.28 -3.45 -14.60
C ASN A 365 -7.78 -3.24 -14.33
N ILE A 366 -8.63 -3.45 -15.35
CA ILE A 366 -10.10 -3.35 -15.22
C ILE A 366 -10.66 -4.41 -14.26
N LEU A 367 -10.18 -5.65 -14.34
CA LEU A 367 -10.57 -6.71 -13.40
C LEU A 367 -10.14 -6.39 -11.96
N GLU A 368 -8.95 -5.80 -11.77
CA GLU A 368 -8.47 -5.33 -10.47
C GLU A 368 -9.36 -4.20 -9.91
N MET A 369 -9.75 -3.24 -10.75
CA MET A 369 -10.69 -2.16 -10.38
C MET A 369 -12.04 -2.72 -9.94
N GLN A 370 -12.60 -3.65 -10.72
CA GLN A 370 -13.87 -4.29 -10.38
C GLN A 370 -13.79 -5.01 -9.03
N LYS A 371 -12.72 -5.77 -8.78
CA LYS A 371 -12.49 -6.44 -7.49
C LYS A 371 -12.48 -5.45 -6.31
N LEU A 372 -11.80 -4.31 -6.48
CA LEU A 372 -11.75 -3.26 -5.46
C LEU A 372 -13.12 -2.63 -5.22
N LEU A 373 -13.90 -2.37 -6.27
CA LEU A 373 -15.24 -1.79 -6.16
C LEU A 373 -16.23 -2.75 -5.49
N ILE A 374 -16.19 -4.04 -5.80
CA ILE A 374 -17.01 -5.08 -5.14
C ILE A 374 -16.69 -5.13 -3.65
N LYS A 375 -15.40 -5.16 -3.29
CA LYS A 375 -14.98 -5.17 -1.87
C LYS A 375 -15.51 -3.96 -1.09
N ASN A 376 -15.80 -2.87 -1.79
CA ASN A 376 -16.33 -1.63 -1.24
C ASN A 376 -17.83 -1.43 -1.51
N ASN A 377 -18.55 -2.46 -1.98
CA ASN A 377 -19.98 -2.40 -2.33
C ASN A 377 -20.34 -1.20 -3.23
N SER A 378 -19.49 -0.90 -4.21
CA SER A 378 -19.58 0.32 -5.04
C SER A 378 -19.45 0.05 -6.54
N ASN A 379 -19.61 -1.21 -6.99
CA ASN A 379 -19.56 -1.56 -8.41
C ASN A 379 -20.91 -1.25 -9.10
N ASN A 380 -20.85 -0.60 -10.26
CA ASN A 380 -22.05 -0.29 -11.06
C ASN A 380 -22.52 -1.47 -11.91
N PHE A 381 -21.65 -2.43 -12.20
CA PHE A 381 -21.92 -3.57 -13.08
C PHE A 381 -21.99 -4.87 -12.29
N ASP A 382 -22.85 -5.79 -12.77
CA ASP A 382 -22.72 -7.19 -12.39
C ASP A 382 -21.34 -7.68 -12.88
N THR A 383 -20.62 -8.33 -11.98
CA THR A 383 -19.29 -8.87 -12.26
C THR A 383 -19.35 -9.90 -13.38
N LYS A 384 -20.48 -10.60 -13.51
CA LYS A 384 -20.73 -11.56 -14.59
C LYS A 384 -20.70 -10.90 -15.97
N ASP A 385 -21.23 -9.69 -16.11
CA ASP A 385 -21.26 -8.98 -17.40
C ASP A 385 -19.84 -8.60 -17.83
N LEU A 386 -19.02 -8.12 -16.89
CA LEU A 386 -17.61 -7.83 -17.16
C LEU A 386 -16.85 -9.11 -17.51
N TYR A 387 -17.04 -10.18 -16.74
CA TYR A 387 -16.35 -11.45 -16.99
C TYR A 387 -16.72 -12.02 -18.36
N GLN A 388 -18.02 -12.02 -18.71
CA GLN A 388 -18.49 -12.42 -20.02
C GLN A 388 -17.84 -11.58 -21.14
N ARG A 389 -17.72 -10.26 -20.96
CA ARG A 389 -17.03 -9.38 -21.92
C ARG A 389 -15.56 -9.73 -22.10
N VAL A 390 -14.85 -10.06 -21.02
CA VAL A 390 -13.45 -10.48 -21.07
C VAL A 390 -13.32 -11.87 -21.72
N ASP A 391 -14.24 -12.79 -21.40
CA ASP A 391 -14.25 -14.13 -21.98
C ASP A 391 -14.47 -14.08 -23.50
N GLU A 392 -15.46 -13.33 -23.98
CA GLU A 392 -15.72 -13.12 -25.41
C GLU A 392 -14.47 -12.64 -26.14
N PHE A 393 -13.71 -11.75 -25.50
CA PHE A 393 -12.44 -11.29 -26.04
C PHE A 393 -11.41 -12.43 -26.10
N LEU A 394 -11.19 -13.17 -25.01
CA LEU A 394 -10.20 -14.25 -24.94
C LEU A 394 -10.54 -15.43 -25.88
N GLU A 395 -11.82 -15.75 -26.06
CA GLU A 395 -12.32 -16.82 -26.93
C GLU A 395 -12.23 -16.46 -28.42
N SER A 396 -12.51 -15.20 -28.78
CA SER A 396 -12.52 -14.72 -30.17
C SER A 396 -11.17 -14.80 -30.91
N LYS A 397 -10.08 -15.07 -30.18
CA LYS A 397 -8.69 -15.01 -30.69
C LYS A 397 -8.04 -16.36 -30.92
N ASN A 398 -8.82 -17.45 -30.91
CA ASN A 398 -8.41 -18.78 -31.36
C ASN A 398 -7.51 -19.51 -30.33
N THR A 399 -8.05 -20.41 -29.52
CA THR A 399 -7.24 -21.51 -28.98
C THR A 399 -8.00 -22.82 -29.04
N LYS A 400 -7.46 -23.79 -29.79
CA LYS A 400 -7.69 -25.21 -29.52
C LYS A 400 -7.11 -25.64 -28.15
N ASP A 401 -6.69 -24.69 -27.31
CA ASP A 401 -5.94 -24.92 -26.09
C ASP A 401 -6.23 -23.84 -25.03
N MET A 402 -7.42 -23.90 -24.42
CA MET A 402 -7.76 -23.00 -23.30
C MET A 402 -6.80 -23.15 -22.11
N LYS A 403 -6.04 -24.26 -22.01
CA LYS A 403 -4.97 -24.41 -21.01
C LYS A 403 -3.86 -23.37 -21.20
N ALA A 404 -3.61 -22.95 -22.43
CA ALA A 404 -2.63 -21.89 -22.72
C ALA A 404 -3.11 -20.52 -22.21
N VAL A 405 -4.41 -20.22 -22.34
CA VAL A 405 -5.01 -18.98 -21.80
C VAL A 405 -4.95 -19.01 -20.27
N PHE A 406 -5.37 -20.10 -19.65
CA PHE A 406 -5.29 -20.27 -18.20
C PHE A 406 -3.86 -20.08 -17.67
N SER A 407 -2.88 -20.78 -18.27
CA SER A 407 -1.46 -20.63 -17.92
C SER A 407 -0.95 -19.20 -18.08
N TYR A 408 -1.48 -18.46 -19.06
CA TYR A 408 -1.15 -17.04 -19.25
C TYR A 408 -1.72 -16.18 -18.12
N LEU A 409 -3.00 -16.36 -17.76
CA LEU A 409 -3.65 -15.59 -16.70
C LEU A 409 -2.94 -15.78 -15.35
N GLU A 410 -2.60 -17.02 -15.00
CA GLU A 410 -1.83 -17.35 -13.79
C GLU A 410 -0.45 -16.69 -13.80
N LYS A 411 0.31 -16.91 -14.89
CA LYS A 411 1.68 -16.40 -15.02
C LYS A 411 1.78 -14.88 -14.98
N ASN A 412 0.73 -14.18 -15.41
CA ASN A 412 0.69 -12.72 -15.43
C ASN A 412 -0.10 -12.13 -14.26
N ASN A 413 -0.42 -12.95 -13.23
CA ASN A 413 -1.04 -12.51 -11.99
C ASN A 413 -2.37 -11.77 -12.22
N PHE A 414 -3.25 -12.30 -13.07
CA PHE A 414 -4.62 -11.79 -13.17
C PHE A 414 -5.37 -12.01 -11.84
N PRO A 415 -6.46 -11.26 -11.56
CA PRO A 415 -7.24 -11.47 -10.35
C PRO A 415 -7.75 -12.91 -10.22
N ILE A 416 -7.46 -13.54 -9.07
CA ILE A 416 -7.80 -14.96 -8.82
C ILE A 416 -9.28 -15.26 -9.04
N ASP A 417 -10.18 -14.37 -8.62
CA ASP A 417 -11.62 -14.56 -8.77
C ASP A 417 -12.05 -14.69 -10.25
N TYR A 418 -11.34 -14.01 -11.16
CA TYR A 418 -11.56 -14.14 -12.60
C TYR A 418 -10.91 -15.42 -13.17
N ILE A 419 -9.73 -15.80 -12.66
CA ILE A 419 -9.07 -17.06 -13.04
C ILE A 419 -9.97 -18.24 -12.70
N ASP A 420 -10.54 -18.26 -11.48
CA ASP A 420 -11.45 -19.29 -11.01
C ASP A 420 -12.73 -19.33 -11.86
N HIS A 421 -13.29 -18.16 -12.20
CA HIS A 421 -14.43 -18.05 -13.14
C HIS A 421 -14.10 -18.65 -14.52
N PHE A 422 -12.93 -18.31 -15.07
CA PHE A 422 -12.50 -18.78 -16.39
C PHE A 422 -12.27 -20.31 -16.39
N GLU A 423 -11.68 -20.85 -15.32
CA GLU A 423 -11.49 -22.30 -15.15
C GLU A 423 -12.82 -23.05 -15.06
N GLU A 424 -13.74 -22.56 -14.25
CA GLU A 424 -15.07 -23.15 -14.08
C GLU A 424 -15.85 -23.16 -15.40
N LYS A 425 -15.85 -22.03 -16.11
CA LYS A 425 -16.47 -21.93 -17.44
C LYS A 425 -15.88 -22.96 -18.40
N PHE A 426 -14.56 -23.05 -18.45
CA PHE A 426 -13.88 -24.02 -19.32
C PHE A 426 -14.23 -25.47 -18.95
N ARG A 427 -14.31 -25.81 -17.66
CA ARG A 427 -14.72 -27.15 -17.21
C ARG A 427 -16.11 -27.50 -17.73
N LEU A 428 -17.07 -26.57 -17.58
CA LEU A 428 -18.45 -26.75 -18.05
C LEU A 428 -18.55 -26.89 -19.58
N GLU A 429 -17.68 -26.22 -20.35
CA GLU A 429 -17.63 -26.39 -21.80
C GLU A 429 -17.07 -27.76 -22.22
N ILE A 430 -16.04 -28.27 -21.53
CA ILE A 430 -15.54 -29.63 -21.76
C ILE A 430 -16.63 -30.67 -21.46
N GLU A 431 -17.32 -30.53 -20.32
CA GLU A 431 -18.41 -31.42 -19.92
C GLU A 431 -19.52 -31.42 -20.99
N LYS A 432 -19.96 -30.25 -21.46
CA LYS A 432 -20.94 -30.14 -22.56
C LYS A 432 -20.48 -30.79 -23.85
N ILE A 433 -19.20 -30.66 -24.23
CA ILE A 433 -18.66 -31.31 -25.43
C ILE A 433 -18.62 -32.83 -25.27
N ALA A 434 -18.27 -33.34 -24.08
CA ALA A 434 -18.31 -34.76 -23.77
C ALA A 434 -19.75 -35.30 -23.82
N GLU A 435 -20.71 -34.64 -23.18
CA GLU A 435 -22.13 -35.02 -23.22
C GLU A 435 -22.70 -34.98 -24.64
N ASN A 436 -22.34 -33.98 -25.45
CA ASN A 436 -22.80 -33.88 -26.84
C ASN A 436 -22.18 -34.97 -27.72
N LYS A 437 -20.94 -35.38 -27.45
CA LYS A 437 -20.31 -36.54 -28.12
C LYS A 437 -20.98 -37.85 -27.73
N GLU A 438 -21.31 -38.04 -26.45
CA GLU A 438 -22.07 -39.21 -25.99
C GLU A 438 -23.47 -39.26 -26.61
N LYS A 439 -24.20 -38.14 -26.61
CA LYS A 439 -25.51 -38.05 -27.28
C LYS A 439 -25.42 -38.31 -28.78
N SER A 440 -24.39 -37.79 -29.45
CA SER A 440 -24.16 -38.04 -30.88
C SER A 440 -23.78 -39.49 -31.19
N ASN A 441 -23.05 -40.17 -30.29
CA ASN A 441 -22.72 -41.58 -30.45
C ASN A 441 -23.95 -42.45 -30.22
N ASN A 442 -24.75 -42.16 -29.19
CA ASN A 442 -26.01 -42.88 -28.93
C ASN A 442 -27.02 -42.69 -30.08
N LEU A 443 -27.09 -41.50 -30.70
CA LEU A 443 -27.92 -41.26 -31.88
C LEU A 443 -27.41 -41.99 -33.14
N LYS A 444 -26.11 -42.27 -33.24
CA LYS A 444 -25.55 -43.09 -34.32
C LYS A 444 -25.82 -44.57 -34.11
N GLU A 445 -25.72 -45.08 -32.88
CA GLU A 445 -26.13 -46.45 -32.54
C GLU A 445 -27.62 -46.67 -32.83
N ILE A 446 -28.50 -45.71 -32.47
CA ILE A 446 -29.94 -45.81 -32.77
C ILE A 446 -30.22 -45.77 -34.28
N ASN A 447 -29.49 -44.97 -35.07
CA ASN A 447 -29.66 -44.94 -36.53
C ASN A 447 -29.08 -46.19 -37.22
N GLU A 448 -28.02 -46.80 -36.68
CA GLU A 448 -27.52 -48.10 -37.17
C GLU A 448 -28.50 -49.23 -36.83
N ASP A 449 -29.16 -49.19 -35.68
CA ASP A 449 -30.22 -50.14 -35.33
C ASP A 449 -31.50 -49.96 -36.19
N GLU A 450 -31.90 -48.72 -36.53
CA GLU A 450 -33.01 -48.45 -37.46
C GLU A 450 -32.70 -48.81 -38.94
N GLU A 451 -31.43 -48.75 -39.38
CA GLU A 451 -31.03 -49.25 -40.70
C GLU A 451 -30.95 -50.79 -40.75
N ILE A 452 -30.73 -51.46 -39.61
CA ILE A 452 -30.73 -52.93 -39.50
C ILE A 452 -32.16 -53.49 -39.48
N GLU A 453 -33.15 -52.76 -38.96
CA GLU A 453 -34.57 -53.20 -38.97
C GLU A 453 -35.28 -53.05 -40.33
N LYS A 454 -34.76 -52.25 -41.28
CA LYS A 454 -35.34 -52.12 -42.64
C LYS A 454 -34.80 -53.11 -43.69
N LYS A 455 -33.94 -54.06 -43.30
CA LYS A 455 -33.34 -55.05 -44.22
C LYS A 455 -33.77 -56.50 -44.00
N LYS A 456 -34.83 -56.76 -43.23
CA LYS A 456 -35.38 -58.12 -43.03
C LYS A 456 -36.88 -58.19 -43.30
N GLU A 457 -37.29 -57.87 -44.51
CA GLU A 457 -38.51 -58.43 -45.10
C GLU A 457 -38.29 -58.58 -46.61
N PHE A 458 -38.32 -59.83 -47.08
CA PHE A 458 -38.31 -60.38 -48.44
C PHE A 458 -37.23 -61.47 -48.62
N ASP A 459 -37.57 -62.74 -48.35
CA ASP A 459 -37.95 -63.71 -49.40
C ASP A 459 -38.02 -65.13 -48.79
N ILE A 460 -39.20 -65.76 -48.82
CA ILE A 460 -39.36 -67.22 -48.67
C ILE A 460 -39.95 -67.70 -49.99
N THR A 461 -39.10 -68.32 -50.81
CA THR A 461 -39.51 -69.19 -51.89
C THR A 461 -39.67 -70.59 -51.32
N ASP A 462 -40.84 -71.19 -51.52
CA ASP A 462 -41.01 -72.64 -51.42
C ASP A 462 -41.78 -73.16 -52.64
N ASN A 463 -41.23 -74.24 -53.17
CA ASN A 463 -41.61 -74.95 -54.38
C ASN A 463 -42.96 -75.69 -54.25
N LEU A 464 -43.84 -75.55 -55.25
CA LEU A 464 -44.35 -76.60 -56.16
C LEU A 464 -45.51 -76.08 -57.03
#